data_AF-A0A847NX04-F1
#
_entry.id   AF-A0A847NX04-F1
#
_cell.length_a   1.000
_cell.length_b   1.000
_cell.length_c   1.000
_cell.angle_alpha   90.00
_cell.angle_beta   90.00
_cell.angle_gamma   90.00
#
_symmetry.space_group_name_H-M   'P 1'
#
loop_
_entity.id
_entity.type
_entity.pdbx_description
1 polymer ?
#
loop_
_entity_poly.entity_id
_entity_poly.type
_entity_poly.pdbx_seq_one_letter_code
_entity_poly.pdbx_strand_id
1 'polypeptide(L)'
;MSVSMVRELLAATWVIVFCSFYASAQIKVACIGNSITSGYSNTGYSYVPTLTTLLGSGYTVVNYGVSGTTLMKKGNQPYWNTSAFREALASNADIITIKLGTNDSKTVNWNNSHKQFKEDYLALLDTLLVSNTGKPVIYLVLPAPIFNNPVANSWGMRDSVVINCIVPLIREIAADRGLTVVDAYTPLKQFGNYFTVDGVHPDRNAADSIAHFIYRAITEKTQTEYSRFKTIKRQETRRVYSVLNGAYIPDFFTKLPPGYRYELSLYSLNGVLIGKMPFLGSTGSKAQVKNMLDNTRGTGLLVAKPTGY
;
A
#
# COMPACT_ATOMS: atom_id res chain seq x y z
N MET A 1 55.32 -10.77 18.22
CA MET A 1 53.89 -10.51 18.52
C MET A 1 53.38 -11.63 19.39
N SER A 2 52.73 -11.33 20.53
CA SER A 2 52.17 -12.36 21.40
C SER A 2 50.98 -13.05 20.73
N VAL A 3 50.74 -14.32 21.11
CA VAL A 3 49.58 -15.10 20.64
C VAL A 3 48.23 -14.41 21.00
N SER A 4 48.22 -13.54 22.02
CA SER A 4 47.06 -12.72 22.38
C SER A 4 46.77 -11.60 21.38
N MET A 5 47.81 -10.92 20.87
CA MET A 5 47.65 -9.84 19.86
C MET A 5 47.11 -10.36 18.53
N VAL A 6 47.47 -11.59 18.13
CA VAL A 6 46.96 -12.21 16.89
C VAL A 6 45.47 -12.59 17.04
N ARG A 7 45.03 -13.00 18.23
CA ARG A 7 43.62 -13.31 18.51
C ARG A 7 42.73 -12.06 18.53
N GLU A 8 43.23 -10.94 19.06
CA GLU A 8 42.49 -9.67 19.08
C GLU A 8 42.42 -9.01 17.69
N LEU A 9 43.50 -9.09 16.89
CA LEU A 9 43.45 -8.64 15.49
C LEU A 9 42.47 -9.48 14.67
N LEU A 10 42.45 -10.81 14.84
CA LEU A 10 41.50 -11.67 14.14
C LEU A 10 40.05 -11.41 14.60
N ALA A 11 39.79 -11.17 15.88
CA ALA A 11 38.44 -10.81 16.34
C ALA A 11 37.96 -9.47 15.76
N ALA A 12 38.84 -8.48 15.61
CA ALA A 12 38.52 -7.19 15.00
C ALA A 12 38.22 -7.31 13.48
N THR A 13 38.91 -8.20 12.76
CA THR A 13 38.64 -8.44 11.32
C THR A 13 37.33 -9.19 11.08
N TRP A 14 36.85 -10.00 12.02
CA TRP A 14 35.56 -10.68 11.91
C TRP A 14 34.35 -9.81 12.31
N VAL A 15 34.55 -8.77 13.13
CA VAL A 15 33.47 -7.82 13.48
C VAL A 15 33.22 -6.81 12.36
N ILE A 16 34.22 -6.50 11.52
CA ILE A 16 34.08 -5.54 10.41
C ILE A 16 33.43 -6.16 9.15
N VAL A 17 33.42 -7.50 9.02
CA VAL A 17 32.88 -8.19 7.81
C VAL A 17 31.38 -8.50 7.90
N PHE A 18 30.71 -8.23 9.03
CA PHE A 18 29.26 -8.44 9.20
C PHE A 18 28.41 -7.17 9.25
N CYS A 19 28.95 -6.02 8.84
CA CYS A 19 28.11 -4.93 8.32
C CYS A 19 27.78 -5.24 6.86
N SER A 20 27.05 -6.34 6.64
CA SER A 20 26.27 -6.50 5.43
C SER A 20 25.31 -5.31 5.38
N PHE A 21 25.62 -4.34 4.53
CA PHE A 21 24.61 -3.42 4.03
C PHE A 21 23.55 -4.29 3.36
N TYR A 22 22.54 -4.69 4.12
CA TYR A 22 21.26 -5.09 3.57
C TYR A 22 20.70 -3.82 2.92
N ALA A 23 21.12 -3.55 1.68
CA ALA A 23 20.39 -2.65 0.81
C ALA A 23 18.99 -3.27 0.71
N SER A 24 18.04 -2.71 1.46
CA SER A 24 16.64 -3.09 1.35
C SER A 24 16.28 -3.04 -0.12
N ALA A 25 15.77 -4.14 -0.68
CA ALA A 25 15.30 -4.16 -2.05
C ALA A 25 14.32 -2.99 -2.23
N GLN A 26 14.54 -2.16 -3.25
CA GLN A 26 13.67 -1.03 -3.54
C GLN A 26 12.29 -1.54 -3.95
N ILE A 27 11.24 -0.88 -3.45
CA ILE A 27 9.86 -1.16 -3.83
C ILE A 27 9.65 -0.68 -5.26
N LYS A 28 9.31 -1.58 -6.17
CA LYS A 28 9.08 -1.28 -7.58
C LYS A 28 7.67 -0.77 -7.81
N VAL A 29 7.54 0.38 -8.46
CA VAL A 29 6.25 1.00 -8.81
C VAL A 29 6.14 1.07 -10.33
N ALA A 30 5.14 0.39 -10.90
CA ALA A 30 4.82 0.46 -12.33
C ALA A 30 3.68 1.46 -12.58
N CYS A 31 3.96 2.54 -13.29
CA CYS A 31 2.96 3.54 -13.68
C CYS A 31 2.43 3.27 -15.08
N ILE A 32 1.27 2.60 -15.17
CA ILE A 32 0.57 2.31 -16.43
C ILE A 32 -0.35 3.48 -16.80
N GLY A 33 -0.32 3.90 -18.06
CA GLY A 33 -1.29 4.87 -18.56
C GLY A 33 -1.07 5.31 -19.99
N ASN A 34 -1.67 6.45 -20.34
CA ASN A 34 -1.60 7.02 -21.67
C ASN A 34 -0.59 8.18 -21.75
N SER A 35 -0.82 9.15 -22.64
CA SER A 35 0.01 10.35 -22.83
C SER A 35 0.20 11.18 -21.56
N ILE A 36 -0.79 11.18 -20.66
CA ILE A 36 -0.69 11.90 -19.38
C ILE A 36 0.33 11.22 -18.45
N THR A 37 0.44 9.89 -18.51
CA THR A 37 1.46 9.16 -17.75
C THR A 37 2.82 9.27 -18.44
N SER A 38 2.90 9.12 -19.77
CA SER A 38 4.18 9.21 -20.50
C SER A 38 4.80 10.61 -20.44
N GLY A 39 3.98 11.65 -20.32
CA GLY A 39 4.35 13.02 -20.68
C GLY A 39 4.07 13.22 -22.18
N TYR A 40 3.14 14.13 -22.51
CA TYR A 40 2.70 14.36 -23.89
C TYR A 40 3.57 15.41 -24.57
N SER A 41 4.49 14.97 -25.43
CA SER A 41 5.42 15.85 -26.17
C SER A 41 6.18 16.82 -25.23
N ASN A 42 7.05 17.69 -25.73
CA ASN A 42 7.85 18.58 -24.86
C ASN A 42 7.04 19.64 -24.09
N THR A 43 5.71 19.62 -24.19
CA THR A 43 4.79 20.63 -23.61
C THR A 43 3.92 20.08 -22.46
N GLY A 44 3.62 18.78 -22.45
CA GLY A 44 2.85 18.13 -21.40
C GLY A 44 3.76 17.42 -20.39
N TYR A 45 3.44 17.53 -19.10
CA TYR A 45 4.30 16.99 -18.04
C TYR A 45 3.82 15.60 -17.58
N SER A 46 4.75 14.66 -17.50
CA SER A 46 4.52 13.40 -16.77
C SER A 46 4.55 13.67 -15.27
N TYR A 47 3.64 13.06 -14.53
CA TYR A 47 3.67 13.06 -13.06
C TYR A 47 4.71 12.08 -12.48
N VAL A 48 5.23 11.15 -13.29
CA VAL A 48 6.09 10.06 -12.82
C VAL A 48 7.41 10.55 -12.22
N PRO A 49 8.14 11.52 -12.82
CA PRO A 49 9.36 12.05 -12.20
C PRO A 49 9.12 12.67 -10.82
N THR A 50 8.04 13.44 -10.65
CA THR A 50 7.69 13.99 -9.33
C THR A 50 7.36 12.87 -8.34
N LEU A 51 6.58 11.86 -8.77
CA LEU A 51 6.27 10.71 -7.91
C LEU A 51 7.54 9.97 -7.46
N THR A 52 8.53 9.80 -8.35
CA THR A 52 9.85 9.24 -8.01
C THR A 52 10.53 10.05 -6.91
N THR A 53 10.55 11.39 -7.05
CA THR A 53 11.14 12.26 -6.03
C THR A 53 10.41 12.18 -4.70
N LEU A 54 9.07 12.18 -4.71
CA LEU A 54 8.25 12.12 -3.49
C LEU A 54 8.42 10.80 -2.73
N LEU A 55 8.49 9.68 -3.44
CA LEU A 55 8.67 8.35 -2.83
C LEU A 55 10.10 8.13 -2.34
N GLY A 56 11.09 8.76 -2.97
CA GLY A 56 12.48 8.74 -2.54
C GLY A 56 13.21 7.41 -2.81
N SER A 57 14.41 7.28 -2.24
CA SER A 57 15.36 6.20 -2.59
C SER A 57 14.92 4.79 -2.22
N GLY A 58 13.85 4.63 -1.43
CA GLY A 58 13.26 3.33 -1.12
C GLY A 58 12.44 2.73 -2.27
N TYR A 59 12.18 3.50 -3.32
CA TYR A 59 11.31 3.11 -4.43
C TYR A 59 12.01 3.25 -5.79
N THR A 60 11.64 2.38 -6.71
CA THR A 60 11.98 2.50 -8.14
C THR A 60 10.70 2.65 -8.92
N VAL A 61 10.44 3.85 -9.43
CA VAL A 61 9.22 4.17 -10.17
C VAL A 61 9.52 4.15 -11.67
N VAL A 62 8.79 3.33 -12.42
CA VAL A 62 8.97 3.14 -13.85
C VAL A 62 7.72 3.61 -14.60
N ASN A 63 7.95 4.44 -15.62
CA ASN A 63 6.91 4.97 -16.49
C ASN A 63 6.61 3.98 -17.62
N TYR A 64 5.43 3.38 -17.60
CA TYR A 64 4.91 2.53 -18.68
C TYR A 64 3.79 3.23 -19.47
N GLY A 65 3.74 4.56 -19.44
CA GLY A 65 2.77 5.34 -20.19
C GLY A 65 3.02 5.31 -21.69
N VAL A 66 1.96 5.21 -22.50
CA VAL A 66 2.07 5.28 -23.97
C VAL A 66 1.04 6.26 -24.53
N SER A 67 1.52 7.27 -25.25
CA SER A 67 0.68 8.32 -25.82
C SER A 67 -0.46 7.80 -26.69
N GLY A 68 -1.64 8.41 -26.55
CA GLY A 68 -2.82 8.11 -27.37
C GLY A 68 -3.56 6.81 -27.04
N THR A 69 -3.05 5.97 -26.13
CA THR A 69 -3.60 4.64 -25.92
C THR A 69 -4.92 4.61 -25.14
N THR A 70 -5.74 3.61 -25.46
CA THR A 70 -7.02 3.26 -24.84
C THR A 70 -6.88 2.03 -23.94
N LEU A 71 -7.76 1.93 -22.94
CA LEU A 71 -7.92 0.72 -22.16
C LEU A 71 -8.66 -0.37 -22.95
N MET A 72 -9.70 -0.02 -23.71
CA MET A 72 -10.48 -0.99 -24.47
C MET A 72 -9.63 -1.67 -25.54
N LYS A 73 -9.74 -3.00 -25.66
CA LYS A 73 -9.04 -3.82 -26.66
C LYS A 73 -9.44 -3.50 -28.09
N LYS A 74 -10.66 -3.01 -28.29
CA LYS A 74 -11.19 -2.55 -29.59
C LYS A 74 -11.21 -1.03 -29.73
N GLY A 75 -10.53 -0.30 -28.83
CA GLY A 75 -10.30 1.12 -29.04
C GLY A 75 -9.37 1.36 -30.23
N ASN A 76 -9.32 2.59 -30.72
CA ASN A 76 -8.51 2.97 -31.87
C ASN A 76 -6.99 2.79 -31.66
N GLN A 77 -6.52 2.75 -30.41
CA GLN A 77 -5.11 2.55 -30.05
C GLN A 77 -4.98 1.72 -28.75
N PRO A 78 -5.23 0.40 -28.76
CA PRO A 78 -5.27 -0.40 -27.53
C PRO A 78 -3.91 -0.49 -26.83
N TYR A 79 -3.85 -0.14 -25.53
CA TYR A 79 -2.64 -0.26 -24.72
C TYR A 79 -2.06 -1.69 -24.69
N TRP A 80 -2.94 -2.69 -24.81
CA TRP A 80 -2.65 -4.12 -24.91
C TRP A 80 -1.59 -4.50 -25.96
N ASN A 81 -1.49 -3.72 -27.04
CA ASN A 81 -0.60 -4.05 -28.15
C ASN A 81 0.79 -3.41 -28.00
N THR A 82 1.03 -2.64 -26.94
CA THR A 82 2.27 -1.88 -26.74
C THR A 82 3.39 -2.73 -26.14
N SER A 83 4.65 -2.34 -26.39
CA SER A 83 5.80 -2.93 -25.67
C SER A 83 5.75 -2.59 -24.19
N ALA A 84 5.35 -1.37 -23.83
CA ALA A 84 5.20 -0.94 -22.44
C ALA A 84 4.26 -1.84 -21.64
N PHE A 85 3.17 -2.34 -22.23
CA PHE A 85 2.32 -3.32 -21.54
C PHE A 85 3.06 -4.64 -21.25
N ARG A 86 3.79 -5.18 -22.23
CA ARG A 86 4.59 -6.40 -22.03
C ARG A 86 5.68 -6.20 -20.97
N GLU A 87 6.34 -5.04 -20.99
CA GLU A 87 7.38 -4.68 -20.02
C GLU A 87 6.78 -4.47 -18.62
N ALA A 88 5.60 -3.86 -18.50
CA ALA A 88 4.89 -3.71 -17.24
C ALA A 88 4.51 -5.08 -16.64
N LEU A 89 4.07 -6.04 -17.47
CA LEU A 89 3.81 -7.42 -17.02
C LEU A 89 5.09 -8.12 -16.52
N ALA A 90 6.21 -7.91 -17.21
CA ALA A 90 7.51 -8.51 -16.84
C ALA A 90 8.21 -7.80 -15.67
N SER A 91 7.73 -6.64 -15.24
CA SER A 91 8.40 -5.80 -14.25
C SER A 91 8.48 -6.42 -12.84
N ASN A 92 7.55 -7.34 -12.54
CA ASN A 92 7.29 -7.87 -11.21
C ASN A 92 7.24 -6.74 -10.15
N ALA A 93 6.50 -5.68 -10.46
CA ALA A 93 6.35 -4.51 -9.61
C ALA A 93 5.61 -4.85 -8.31
N ASP A 94 5.97 -4.21 -7.20
CA ASP A 94 5.28 -4.35 -5.92
C ASP A 94 4.01 -3.50 -5.87
N ILE A 95 4.02 -2.36 -6.58
CA ILE A 95 2.91 -1.42 -6.69
C ILE A 95 2.63 -1.15 -8.16
N ILE A 96 1.36 -1.16 -8.55
CA ILE A 96 0.92 -0.80 -9.90
C ILE A 96 -0.10 0.31 -9.81
N THR A 97 0.10 1.40 -10.56
CA THR A 97 -0.91 2.46 -10.73
C THR A 97 -1.46 2.41 -12.15
N ILE A 98 -2.78 2.36 -12.30
CA ILE A 98 -3.43 2.33 -13.61
C ILE A 98 -4.18 3.63 -13.84
N LYS A 99 -3.74 4.42 -14.83
CA LYS A 99 -4.38 5.69 -15.25
C LYS A 99 -4.72 5.67 -16.74
N LEU A 100 -5.76 4.90 -17.09
CA LEU A 100 -6.32 4.80 -18.45
C LEU A 100 -7.80 5.18 -18.46
N GLY A 101 -8.36 5.45 -19.64
CA GLY A 101 -9.76 5.88 -19.81
C GLY A 101 -9.93 7.22 -20.54
N THR A 102 -8.93 8.11 -20.54
CA THR A 102 -9.04 9.42 -21.21
C THR A 102 -9.32 9.27 -22.71
N ASN A 103 -8.51 8.48 -23.44
CA ASN A 103 -8.71 8.27 -24.89
C ASN A 103 -9.90 7.37 -25.20
N ASP A 104 -10.32 6.52 -24.26
CA ASP A 104 -11.52 5.70 -24.39
C ASP A 104 -12.76 6.57 -24.55
N SER A 105 -12.79 7.78 -23.97
CA SER A 105 -13.90 8.74 -24.08
C SER A 105 -14.17 9.26 -25.50
N LYS A 106 -13.22 9.09 -26.42
CA LYS A 106 -13.31 9.62 -27.78
C LYS A 106 -14.56 9.11 -28.50
N THR A 107 -15.16 9.94 -29.35
CA THR A 107 -16.35 9.57 -30.14
C THR A 107 -16.15 8.27 -30.93
N VAL A 108 -14.96 8.04 -31.49
CA VAL A 108 -14.63 6.82 -32.25
C VAL A 108 -14.60 5.54 -31.39
N ASN A 109 -14.41 5.67 -30.07
CA ASN A 109 -14.21 4.55 -29.15
C ASN A 109 -15.46 4.28 -28.29
N TRP A 110 -16.21 5.32 -27.93
CA TRP A 110 -17.26 5.20 -26.92
C TRP A 110 -18.67 5.32 -27.53
N ASN A 111 -19.22 4.17 -27.90
CA ASN A 111 -20.59 4.00 -28.35
C ASN A 111 -21.24 2.83 -27.59
N ASN A 112 -21.98 3.15 -26.51
CA ASN A 112 -22.55 2.16 -25.58
C ASN A 112 -21.51 1.15 -25.02
N SER A 113 -20.26 1.59 -24.88
CA SER A 113 -19.12 0.73 -24.55
C SER A 113 -18.96 0.38 -23.06
N HIS A 114 -19.96 0.65 -22.21
CA HIS A 114 -19.87 0.44 -20.74
C HIS A 114 -19.47 -0.99 -20.37
N LYS A 115 -20.17 -1.97 -20.95
CA LYS A 115 -19.90 -3.40 -20.72
C LYS A 115 -18.48 -3.76 -21.17
N GLN A 116 -18.11 -3.37 -22.39
CA GLN A 116 -16.80 -3.66 -22.93
C GLN A 116 -15.68 -3.03 -22.09
N PHE A 117 -15.83 -1.77 -21.70
CA PHE A 117 -14.85 -1.09 -20.85
C PHE A 117 -14.67 -1.82 -19.52
N LYS A 118 -15.76 -2.22 -18.85
CA LYS A 118 -15.69 -2.98 -17.60
C LYS A 118 -15.00 -4.33 -17.78
N GLU A 119 -15.38 -5.10 -18.81
CA GLU A 119 -14.80 -6.41 -19.12
C GLU A 119 -13.30 -6.31 -19.43
N ASP A 120 -12.90 -5.36 -20.27
CA ASP A 120 -11.49 -5.15 -20.63
C ASP A 120 -10.69 -4.65 -19.41
N TYR A 121 -11.28 -3.81 -18.55
CA TYR A 121 -10.59 -3.34 -17.33
C TYR A 121 -10.34 -4.49 -16.35
N LEU A 122 -11.35 -5.34 -16.12
CA LEU A 122 -11.21 -6.53 -15.29
C LEU A 122 -10.16 -7.49 -15.87
N ALA A 123 -10.16 -7.70 -17.18
CA ALA A 123 -9.14 -8.50 -17.85
C ALA A 123 -7.73 -7.91 -17.66
N LEU A 124 -7.58 -6.58 -17.67
CA LEU A 124 -6.29 -5.93 -17.45
C LEU A 124 -5.79 -6.23 -16.03
N LEU A 125 -6.67 -6.09 -15.03
CA LEU A 125 -6.35 -6.41 -13.64
C LEU A 125 -5.97 -7.88 -13.47
N ASP A 126 -6.75 -8.80 -14.03
CA ASP A 126 -6.47 -10.24 -13.94
C ASP A 126 -5.14 -10.60 -14.60
N THR A 127 -4.85 -10.00 -15.77
CA THR A 127 -3.58 -10.23 -16.46
C THR A 127 -2.39 -9.74 -15.63
N LEU A 128 -2.48 -8.54 -15.05
CA LEU A 128 -1.42 -7.98 -14.20
C LEU A 128 -1.20 -8.82 -12.93
N LEU A 129 -2.26 -9.33 -12.32
CA LEU A 129 -2.19 -10.16 -11.11
C LEU A 129 -1.62 -11.56 -11.41
N VAL A 130 -1.99 -12.17 -12.53
CA VAL A 130 -1.50 -13.51 -12.92
C VAL A 130 -0.03 -13.44 -13.35
N SER A 131 0.37 -12.40 -14.09
CA SER A 131 1.75 -12.26 -14.55
C SER A 131 2.74 -11.85 -13.45
N ASN A 132 2.26 -11.34 -12.31
CA ASN A 132 3.11 -10.83 -11.25
C ASN A 132 3.09 -11.76 -10.02
N THR A 133 4.17 -12.51 -9.82
CA THR A 133 4.29 -13.49 -8.72
C THR A 133 4.44 -12.83 -7.36
N GLY A 134 4.81 -11.55 -7.32
CA GLY A 134 4.97 -10.74 -6.11
C GLY A 134 3.67 -10.27 -5.45
N LYS A 135 2.50 -10.54 -6.06
CA LYS A 135 1.16 -10.10 -5.58
C LYS A 135 1.10 -8.57 -5.38
N PRO A 136 1.08 -7.81 -6.48
CA PRO A 136 1.19 -6.35 -6.44
C PRO A 136 0.01 -5.70 -5.73
N VAL A 137 0.25 -4.56 -5.09
CA VAL A 137 -0.80 -3.62 -4.66
C VAL A 137 -1.19 -2.74 -5.86
N ILE A 138 -2.46 -2.79 -6.27
CA ILE A 138 -2.96 -2.02 -7.40
C ILE A 138 -3.76 -0.80 -6.94
N TYR A 139 -3.45 0.36 -7.49
CA TYR A 139 -4.18 1.61 -7.33
C TYR A 139 -4.84 2.01 -8.67
N LEU A 140 -6.15 2.26 -8.64
CA LEU A 140 -6.88 2.73 -9.82
C LEU A 140 -6.94 4.26 -9.79
N VAL A 141 -6.18 4.90 -10.66
CA VAL A 141 -6.11 6.36 -10.75
C VAL A 141 -7.16 6.81 -11.75
N LEU A 142 -8.13 7.61 -11.29
CA LEU A 142 -9.15 8.15 -12.18
C LEU A 142 -8.52 9.02 -13.28
N PRO A 143 -9.09 9.03 -14.51
CA PRO A 143 -8.70 10.00 -15.52
C PRO A 143 -8.77 11.43 -14.98
N ALA A 144 -7.87 12.29 -15.45
CA ALA A 144 -7.98 13.73 -15.19
C ALA A 144 -9.15 14.31 -16.03
N PRO A 145 -9.72 15.46 -15.64
CA PRO A 145 -10.73 16.14 -16.45
C PRO A 145 -10.21 16.52 -17.83
N ILE A 146 -11.11 16.59 -18.79
CA ILE A 146 -10.88 17.15 -20.11
C ILE A 146 -11.60 18.51 -20.16
N PHE A 147 -10.86 19.56 -20.46
CA PHE A 147 -11.40 20.91 -20.65
C PHE A 147 -11.74 21.10 -22.12
N ASN A 148 -13.04 21.14 -22.42
CA ASN A 148 -13.53 21.26 -23.79
C ASN A 148 -13.00 22.54 -24.44
N ASN A 149 -12.32 22.38 -25.56
CA ASN A 149 -11.83 23.46 -26.41
C ASN A 149 -11.73 22.95 -27.86
N PRO A 150 -11.42 23.80 -28.86
CA PRO A 150 -11.34 23.37 -30.25
C PRO A 150 -10.39 22.19 -30.52
N VAL A 151 -9.26 22.10 -29.79
CA VAL A 151 -8.28 21.02 -29.96
C VAL A 151 -8.83 19.70 -29.41
N ALA A 152 -9.27 19.66 -28.15
CA ALA A 152 -9.89 18.48 -27.55
C ALA A 152 -11.09 17.98 -28.37
N ASN A 153 -11.93 18.91 -28.83
CA ASN A 153 -13.10 18.62 -29.66
C ASN A 153 -12.70 18.02 -31.02
N SER A 154 -11.62 18.52 -31.65
CA SER A 154 -11.12 17.97 -32.93
C SER A 154 -10.63 16.52 -32.79
N TRP A 155 -10.18 16.12 -31.60
CA TRP A 155 -9.81 14.74 -31.29
C TRP A 155 -11.01 13.88 -30.87
N GLY A 156 -12.21 14.46 -30.84
CA GLY A 156 -13.44 13.81 -30.41
C GLY A 156 -13.46 13.45 -28.92
N MET A 157 -12.60 14.05 -28.10
CA MET A 157 -12.55 13.80 -26.66
C MET A 157 -13.82 14.32 -25.97
N ARG A 158 -14.34 13.58 -24.98
CA ARG A 158 -15.60 13.94 -24.31
C ARG A 158 -15.50 13.80 -22.81
N ASP A 159 -15.34 14.91 -22.11
CA ASP A 159 -15.32 14.91 -20.64
C ASP A 159 -16.62 14.35 -20.04
N SER A 160 -17.75 14.60 -20.70
CA SER A 160 -19.05 14.05 -20.30
C SER A 160 -19.05 12.51 -20.25
N VAL A 161 -18.29 11.84 -21.11
CA VAL A 161 -18.10 10.38 -21.04
C VAL A 161 -17.13 10.00 -19.93
N VAL A 162 -16.07 10.79 -19.72
CA VAL A 162 -15.12 10.56 -18.61
C VAL A 162 -15.86 10.58 -17.28
N ILE A 163 -16.61 11.64 -16.97
CA ILE A 163 -17.21 11.83 -15.66
C ILE A 163 -18.49 11.02 -15.44
N ASN A 164 -19.35 10.88 -16.46
CA ASN A 164 -20.64 10.20 -16.29
C ASN A 164 -20.58 8.70 -16.56
N CYS A 165 -19.54 8.20 -17.23
CA CYS A 165 -19.44 6.78 -17.59
C CYS A 165 -18.18 6.12 -17.04
N ILE A 166 -17.00 6.62 -17.43
CA ILE A 166 -15.71 5.95 -17.14
C ILE A 166 -15.37 6.01 -15.65
N VAL A 167 -15.46 7.19 -15.02
CA VAL A 167 -15.17 7.36 -13.59
C VAL A 167 -16.07 6.48 -12.71
N PRO A 168 -17.41 6.44 -12.89
CA PRO A 168 -18.29 5.53 -12.17
C PRO A 168 -17.89 4.05 -12.34
N LEU A 169 -17.60 3.61 -13.57
CA LEU A 169 -17.17 2.23 -13.83
C LEU A 169 -15.86 1.87 -13.12
N ILE A 170 -14.87 2.77 -13.11
CA ILE A 170 -13.61 2.52 -12.39
C ILE A 170 -13.85 2.41 -10.88
N ARG A 171 -14.73 3.26 -10.32
CA ARG A 171 -15.10 3.18 -8.89
C ARG A 171 -15.82 1.88 -8.56
N GLU A 172 -16.75 1.46 -9.42
CA GLU A 172 -17.46 0.18 -9.30
C GLU A 172 -16.47 -0.99 -9.33
N ILE A 173 -15.57 -1.03 -10.31
CA ILE A 173 -14.52 -2.07 -10.41
C ILE A 173 -13.63 -2.07 -9.17
N ALA A 174 -13.24 -0.89 -8.66
CA ALA A 174 -12.44 -0.80 -7.45
C ALA A 174 -13.18 -1.37 -6.24
N ALA A 175 -14.47 -1.06 -6.09
CA ALA A 175 -15.30 -1.61 -5.02
C ALA A 175 -15.44 -3.14 -5.14
N ASP A 176 -15.76 -3.64 -6.34
CA ASP A 176 -15.91 -5.08 -6.64
C ASP A 176 -14.63 -5.86 -6.32
N ARG A 177 -13.46 -5.24 -6.53
CA ARG A 177 -12.13 -5.88 -6.38
C ARG A 177 -11.42 -5.49 -5.06
N GLY A 178 -12.04 -4.69 -4.20
CA GLY A 178 -11.42 -4.19 -2.97
C GLY A 178 -10.16 -3.34 -3.19
N LEU A 179 -10.06 -2.64 -4.32
CA LEU A 179 -8.91 -1.83 -4.71
C LEU A 179 -9.07 -0.37 -4.26
N THR A 180 -7.94 0.33 -4.13
CA THR A 180 -7.94 1.75 -3.77
C THR A 180 -8.08 2.62 -5.01
N VAL A 181 -9.04 3.55 -4.98
CA VAL A 181 -9.19 4.60 -6.00
C VAL A 181 -8.35 5.82 -5.60
N VAL A 182 -7.60 6.36 -6.56
CA VAL A 182 -6.94 7.66 -6.46
C VAL A 182 -7.68 8.66 -7.34
N ASP A 183 -8.33 9.64 -6.73
CA ASP A 183 -9.16 10.61 -7.45
C ASP A 183 -8.33 11.78 -7.99
N ALA A 184 -7.92 11.67 -9.25
CA ALA A 184 -7.30 12.77 -9.99
C ALA A 184 -8.33 13.65 -10.74
N TYR A 185 -9.62 13.29 -10.76
CA TYR A 185 -10.63 14.04 -11.50
C TYR A 185 -11.17 15.20 -10.67
N THR A 186 -11.78 14.87 -9.53
CA THR A 186 -12.51 15.82 -8.67
C THR A 186 -11.69 17.03 -8.24
N PRO A 187 -10.44 16.88 -7.76
CA PRO A 187 -9.65 18.04 -7.36
C PRO A 187 -9.19 18.87 -8.55
N LEU A 188 -9.01 18.29 -9.74
CA LEU A 188 -8.49 18.99 -10.91
C LEU A 188 -9.56 19.66 -11.78
N LYS A 189 -10.84 19.30 -11.64
CA LYS A 189 -11.93 19.78 -12.52
C LYS A 189 -12.12 21.30 -12.55
N GLN A 190 -11.62 22.01 -11.53
CA GLN A 190 -11.69 23.47 -11.44
C GLN A 190 -10.41 24.19 -11.91
N PHE A 191 -9.35 23.44 -12.24
CA PHE A 191 -8.03 23.97 -12.57
C PHE A 191 -7.70 23.80 -14.06
N GLY A 192 -8.61 24.26 -14.93
CA GLY A 192 -8.39 24.18 -16.39
C GLY A 192 -7.16 24.94 -16.88
N ASN A 193 -6.73 25.96 -16.14
CA ASN A 193 -5.50 26.69 -16.38
C ASN A 193 -4.22 25.89 -16.05
N TYR A 194 -4.32 24.72 -15.41
CA TYR A 194 -3.21 23.79 -15.18
C TYR A 194 -3.15 22.69 -16.25
N PHE A 195 -3.82 22.90 -17.38
CA PHE A 195 -3.74 22.04 -18.54
C PHE A 195 -3.15 22.84 -19.69
N THR A 196 -2.48 22.15 -20.61
CA THR A 196 -1.96 22.77 -21.82
C THR A 196 -3.10 23.33 -22.65
N VAL A 197 -2.75 24.08 -23.70
CA VAL A 197 -3.72 24.68 -24.64
C VAL A 197 -4.65 23.66 -25.31
N ASP A 198 -4.35 22.35 -25.23
CA ASP A 198 -5.23 21.30 -25.75
C ASP A 198 -6.35 20.88 -24.80
N GLY A 199 -6.31 21.32 -23.53
CA GLY A 199 -7.33 21.03 -22.53
C GLY A 199 -7.37 19.57 -22.05
N VAL A 200 -6.43 18.72 -22.47
CA VAL A 200 -6.36 17.28 -22.14
C VAL A 200 -5.12 16.99 -21.30
N HIS A 201 -3.98 17.57 -21.67
CA HIS A 201 -2.69 17.24 -21.05
C HIS A 201 -2.36 18.19 -19.89
N PRO A 202 -1.99 17.65 -18.71
CA PRO A 202 -1.53 18.45 -17.59
C PRO A 202 -0.27 19.28 -17.91
N ASP A 203 -0.25 20.51 -17.38
CA ASP A 203 1.00 21.25 -17.18
C ASP A 203 1.76 20.68 -15.96
N ARG A 204 2.84 21.36 -15.54
CA ARG A 204 3.62 20.95 -14.37
C ARG A 204 2.79 20.93 -13.08
N ASN A 205 1.86 21.87 -12.86
CA ASN A 205 1.08 21.98 -11.64
C ASN A 205 0.05 20.84 -11.50
N ALA A 206 -0.67 20.53 -12.58
CA ALA A 206 -1.62 19.42 -12.56
C ALA A 206 -0.89 18.06 -12.52
N ALA A 207 0.24 17.90 -13.23
CA ALA A 207 1.06 16.70 -13.14
C ALA A 207 1.61 16.48 -11.72
N ASP A 208 2.12 17.54 -11.08
CA ASP A 208 2.58 17.51 -9.68
C ASP A 208 1.46 17.13 -8.71
N SER A 209 0.25 17.66 -8.93
CA SER A 209 -0.93 17.30 -8.14
C SER A 209 -1.27 15.81 -8.26
N ILE A 210 -1.25 15.25 -9.48
CA ILE A 210 -1.46 13.82 -9.72
C ILE A 210 -0.45 12.97 -8.96
N ALA A 211 0.84 13.35 -9.00
CA ALA A 211 1.89 12.67 -8.24
C ALA A 211 1.60 12.68 -6.73
N HIS A 212 1.17 13.82 -6.18
CA HIS A 212 0.82 13.95 -4.75
C HIS A 212 -0.43 13.14 -4.36
N PHE A 213 -1.42 12.99 -5.24
CA PHE A 213 -2.58 12.11 -4.97
C PHE A 213 -2.14 10.64 -4.87
N ILE A 214 -1.28 10.19 -5.80
CA ILE A 214 -0.76 8.83 -5.81
C ILE A 214 0.18 8.60 -4.62
N TYR A 215 1.08 9.54 -4.34
CA TYR A 215 1.99 9.48 -3.20
C TYR A 215 1.25 9.33 -1.88
N ARG A 216 0.20 10.14 -1.64
CA ARG A 216 -0.66 10.02 -0.46
C ARG A 216 -1.32 8.66 -0.38
N ALA A 217 -1.90 8.17 -1.48
CA ALA A 217 -2.53 6.85 -1.48
C ALA A 217 -1.55 5.71 -1.15
N ILE A 218 -0.32 5.78 -1.69
CA ILE A 218 0.74 4.80 -1.39
C ILE A 218 1.18 4.90 0.07
N THR A 219 1.39 6.12 0.58
CA THR A 219 1.97 6.35 1.92
C THR A 219 0.95 6.29 3.06
N GLU A 220 -0.31 6.64 2.85
CA GLU A 220 -1.37 6.52 3.86
C GLU A 220 -1.72 5.04 4.11
N LYS A 221 -1.66 4.19 3.08
CA LYS A 221 -1.77 2.73 3.25
C LYS A 221 -0.59 2.18 4.05
N THR A 222 0.64 2.57 3.75
CA THR A 222 1.81 2.15 4.54
C THR A 222 1.77 2.72 5.96
N GLN A 223 1.22 3.92 6.18
CA GLN A 223 1.06 4.51 7.52
C GLN A 223 -0.05 3.82 8.32
N THR A 224 -1.14 3.39 7.68
CA THR A 224 -2.23 2.64 8.33
C THR A 224 -1.77 1.23 8.71
N GLU A 225 -1.04 0.54 7.82
CA GLU A 225 -0.45 -0.77 8.10
C GLU A 225 0.68 -0.66 9.13
N TYR A 226 1.59 0.31 9.01
CA TYR A 226 2.63 0.59 10.00
C TYR A 226 2.05 0.99 11.36
N SER A 227 0.98 1.80 11.41
CA SER A 227 0.29 2.13 12.66
C SER A 227 -0.42 0.92 13.26
N ARG A 228 -0.95 0.01 12.43
CA ARG A 228 -1.51 -1.28 12.87
C ARG A 228 -0.39 -2.18 13.41
N PHE A 229 0.76 -2.29 12.74
CA PHE A 229 1.93 -3.02 13.21
C PHE A 229 2.55 -2.40 14.48
N LYS A 230 2.61 -1.08 14.60
CA LYS A 230 3.09 -0.38 15.80
C LYS A 230 2.09 -0.50 16.95
N THR A 231 0.79 -0.52 16.68
CA THR A 231 -0.25 -0.80 17.68
C THR A 231 -0.20 -2.25 18.14
N ILE A 232 0.00 -3.21 17.23
CA ILE A 232 0.18 -4.63 17.54
C ILE A 232 1.48 -4.83 18.34
N LYS A 233 2.63 -4.30 17.89
CA LYS A 233 3.90 -4.35 18.66
C LYS A 233 3.80 -3.63 20.00
N ARG A 234 3.08 -2.51 20.11
CA ARG A 234 2.87 -1.79 21.39
C ARG A 234 1.91 -2.54 22.32
N GLN A 235 0.95 -3.30 21.78
CA GLN A 235 0.09 -4.20 22.57
C GLN A 235 0.83 -5.48 22.97
N GLU A 236 1.71 -6.04 22.13
CA GLU A 236 2.51 -7.24 22.40
C GLU A 236 3.67 -6.97 23.36
N THR A 237 4.35 -5.83 23.25
CA THR A 237 5.40 -5.39 24.20
C THR A 237 4.85 -5.01 25.59
N ARG A 238 3.52 -4.94 25.73
CA ARG A 238 2.82 -4.74 27.01
C ARG A 238 2.20 -6.02 27.58
N ARG A 239 2.22 -7.12 26.82
CA ARG A 239 1.86 -8.43 27.34
C ARG A 239 3.08 -9.00 28.04
N VAL A 240 2.95 -9.19 29.34
CA VAL A 240 3.94 -9.92 30.13
C VAL A 240 3.52 -11.38 30.10
N TYR A 241 4.49 -12.25 29.79
CA TYR A 241 4.33 -13.70 29.77
C TYR A 241 5.24 -14.31 30.82
N SER A 242 4.77 -15.33 31.52
CA SER A 242 5.63 -16.18 32.35
C SER A 242 5.18 -17.62 32.24
N VAL A 243 6.16 -18.52 32.05
CA VAL A 243 5.98 -19.96 32.20
C VAL A 243 6.15 -20.24 33.68
N LEU A 244 5.06 -20.65 34.33
CA LEU A 244 5.06 -20.95 35.75
C LEU A 244 5.41 -22.43 35.91
N ASN A 245 6.57 -22.73 36.51
CA ASN A 245 7.03 -24.08 36.84
C ASN A 245 7.31 -24.18 38.33
N GLY A 246 6.25 -24.20 39.15
CA GLY A 246 6.36 -24.54 40.58
C GLY A 246 7.14 -23.59 41.50
N ALA A 247 7.78 -22.53 40.99
CA ALA A 247 8.50 -21.55 41.80
C ALA A 247 8.30 -20.12 41.28
N TYR A 248 7.89 -19.24 42.19
CA TYR A 248 7.94 -17.78 42.10
C TYR A 248 7.00 -17.05 41.11
N ILE A 249 5.80 -16.76 41.61
CA ILE A 249 4.86 -15.73 41.10
C ILE A 249 5.34 -14.26 41.27
N PRO A 250 6.18 -13.85 42.25
CA PRO A 250 6.44 -12.44 42.55
C PRO A 250 6.96 -11.59 41.37
N ASP A 251 7.76 -12.18 40.48
CA ASP A 251 8.43 -11.48 39.38
C ASP A 251 7.52 -11.14 38.19
N PHE A 252 6.36 -11.78 38.08
CA PHE A 252 5.43 -11.52 36.98
C PHE A 252 4.73 -10.17 37.18
N PHE A 253 4.28 -9.89 38.40
CA PHE A 253 3.51 -8.67 38.68
C PHE A 253 4.37 -7.41 38.76
N THR A 254 5.63 -7.53 39.15
CA THR A 254 6.58 -6.39 39.16
C THR A 254 6.91 -5.91 37.74
N LYS A 255 6.70 -6.75 36.72
CA LYS A 255 6.91 -6.43 35.30
C LYS A 255 5.69 -5.78 34.64
N LEU A 256 4.54 -5.70 35.33
CA LEU A 256 3.36 -5.04 34.78
C LEU A 256 3.54 -3.52 34.84
N PRO A 257 3.37 -2.81 33.70
CA PRO A 257 3.37 -1.36 33.70
C PRO A 257 2.35 -0.78 34.71
N PRO A 258 2.74 0.21 35.54
CA PRO A 258 1.81 0.85 36.47
C PRO A 258 0.76 1.70 35.74
N GLY A 259 -0.40 1.91 36.37
CA GLY A 259 -1.45 2.80 35.85
C GLY A 259 -2.40 2.18 34.81
N TYR A 260 -2.49 0.84 34.78
CA TYR A 260 -3.42 0.12 33.90
C TYR A 260 -4.21 -0.91 34.68
N ARG A 261 -5.45 -1.16 34.23
CA ARG A 261 -6.22 -2.35 34.61
C ARG A 261 -5.85 -3.50 33.68
N TYR A 262 -5.74 -4.71 34.23
CA TYR A 262 -5.39 -5.90 33.47
C TYR A 262 -6.49 -6.97 33.55
N GLU A 263 -6.64 -7.75 32.49
CA GLU A 263 -7.26 -9.09 32.53
C GLU A 263 -6.13 -10.11 32.48
N LEU A 264 -6.11 -11.00 33.46
CA LEU A 264 -5.22 -12.15 33.49
C LEU A 264 -5.93 -13.34 32.86
N SER A 265 -5.23 -14.06 31.99
CA SER A 265 -5.68 -15.32 31.40
C SER A 265 -4.64 -16.39 31.71
N LEU A 266 -5.08 -17.51 32.27
CA LEU A 266 -4.24 -18.68 32.51
C LEU A 266 -4.55 -19.74 31.47
N TYR A 267 -3.52 -20.24 30.81
CA TYR A 267 -3.62 -21.34 29.85
C TYR A 267 -2.85 -22.56 30.35
N SER A 268 -3.33 -23.75 29.99
CA SER A 268 -2.53 -24.98 30.11
C SER A 268 -1.32 -24.90 29.18
N LEU A 269 -0.30 -25.75 29.41
CA LEU A 269 0.85 -25.83 28.51
C LEU A 269 0.45 -26.24 27.07
N ASN A 270 -0.71 -26.86 26.89
CA ASN A 270 -1.27 -27.22 25.59
C ASN A 270 -2.15 -26.10 24.98
N GLY A 271 -2.13 -24.90 25.56
CA GLY A 271 -2.81 -23.71 25.03
C GLY A 271 -4.31 -23.62 25.33
N VAL A 272 -4.85 -24.50 26.17
CA VAL A 272 -6.28 -24.45 26.56
C VAL A 272 -6.47 -23.40 27.64
N LEU A 273 -7.44 -22.49 27.47
CA LEU A 273 -7.78 -21.49 28.49
C LEU A 273 -8.35 -22.18 29.74
N ILE A 274 -7.69 -22.01 30.87
CA ILE A 274 -8.10 -22.56 32.16
C ILE A 274 -8.98 -21.58 32.91
N GLY A 275 -8.71 -20.28 32.80
CA GLY A 275 -9.56 -19.27 33.41
C GLY A 275 -9.07 -17.84 33.14
N LYS A 276 -9.95 -16.89 33.46
CA LYS A 276 -9.70 -15.45 33.30
C LYS A 276 -10.16 -14.69 34.53
N MET A 277 -9.48 -13.60 34.85
CA MET A 277 -9.94 -12.69 35.90
C MET A 277 -9.41 -11.26 35.72
N PRO A 278 -10.14 -10.25 36.22
CA PRO A 278 -9.61 -8.90 36.33
C PRO A 278 -8.50 -8.84 37.39
N PHE A 279 -7.47 -8.04 37.13
CA PHE A 279 -6.38 -7.78 38.05
C PHE A 279 -6.29 -6.28 38.34
N LEU A 280 -6.42 -5.97 39.63
CA LEU A 280 -6.48 -4.61 40.17
C LEU A 280 -5.22 -4.24 40.96
N GLY A 281 -4.17 -5.08 40.96
CA GLY A 281 -2.90 -4.81 41.65
C GLY A 281 -2.92 -4.96 43.18
N SER A 282 -4.08 -5.25 43.78
CA SER A 282 -4.25 -5.43 45.23
C SER A 282 -3.72 -6.78 45.73
N THR A 283 -3.40 -6.87 47.03
CA THR A 283 -3.00 -8.12 47.71
C THR A 283 -4.00 -9.27 47.50
N GLY A 284 -5.30 -8.97 47.46
CA GLY A 284 -6.37 -9.94 47.19
C GLY A 284 -6.32 -10.53 45.78
N SER A 285 -5.98 -9.73 44.76
CA SER A 285 -5.88 -10.21 43.37
C SER A 285 -4.69 -11.15 43.12
N LYS A 286 -3.62 -11.03 43.93
CA LYS A 286 -2.46 -11.95 43.88
C LYS A 286 -2.79 -13.33 44.45
N ALA A 287 -3.60 -13.38 45.51
CA ALA A 287 -4.06 -14.63 46.11
C ALA A 287 -4.98 -15.43 45.15
N GLN A 288 -5.82 -14.73 44.37
CA GLN A 288 -6.69 -15.35 43.37
C GLN A 288 -5.89 -16.02 42.23
N VAL A 289 -4.79 -15.40 41.76
CA VAL A 289 -3.88 -16.03 40.77
C VAL A 289 -3.27 -17.30 41.34
N LYS A 290 -2.81 -17.27 42.60
CA LYS A 290 -2.24 -18.45 43.25
C LYS A 290 -3.26 -19.59 43.31
N ASN A 291 -4.50 -19.31 43.70
CA ASN A 291 -5.56 -20.33 43.75
C ASN A 291 -5.87 -20.92 42.37
N MET A 292 -5.83 -20.11 41.30
CA MET A 292 -5.99 -20.61 39.93
C MET A 292 -4.86 -21.54 39.50
N LEU A 293 -3.63 -21.32 39.97
CA LEU A 293 -2.45 -22.15 39.68
C LEU A 293 -2.39 -23.44 40.50
N ASP A 294 -2.90 -23.40 41.73
CA ASP A 294 -2.98 -24.59 42.59
C ASP A 294 -3.89 -25.67 41.92
N ASN A 295 -4.90 -25.24 41.15
CA ASN A 295 -5.77 -26.12 40.35
C ASN A 295 -5.08 -26.73 39.11
N THR A 296 -3.89 -26.25 38.70
CA THR A 296 -3.15 -26.72 37.51
C THR A 296 -1.87 -27.46 37.86
N ARG A 297 -1.75 -27.94 39.11
CA ARG A 297 -0.52 -28.53 39.66
C ARG A 297 0.70 -27.60 39.52
N GLY A 298 0.49 -26.29 39.53
CA GLY A 298 1.56 -25.29 39.46
C GLY A 298 2.19 -25.09 38.07
N THR A 299 1.53 -25.52 36.99
CA THR A 299 2.01 -25.34 35.61
C THR A 299 1.01 -24.63 34.71
N GLY A 300 1.47 -23.70 33.89
CA GLY A 300 0.64 -22.96 32.93
C GLY A 300 1.28 -21.68 32.41
N LEU A 301 0.68 -21.11 31.37
CA LEU A 301 1.06 -19.82 30.80
C LEU A 301 0.13 -18.73 31.34
N LEU A 302 0.66 -17.82 32.14
CA LEU A 302 -0.08 -16.65 32.62
C LEU A 302 0.17 -15.46 31.68
N VAL A 303 -0.93 -14.89 31.18
CA VAL A 303 -0.93 -13.76 30.24
C VAL A 303 -1.65 -12.58 30.87
N ALA A 304 -1.00 -11.43 30.96
CA ALA A 304 -1.65 -10.18 31.34
C ALA A 304 -1.95 -9.31 30.11
N LYS A 305 -3.22 -8.97 29.92
CA LYS A 305 -3.68 -8.08 28.85
C LYS A 305 -4.25 -6.79 29.46
N PRO A 306 -3.76 -5.61 29.08
CA PRO A 306 -4.36 -4.34 29.52
C PRO A 306 -5.81 -4.23 29.02
N THR A 307 -6.73 -3.84 29.90
CA THR A 307 -8.16 -3.64 29.56
C THR A 307 -8.59 -2.17 29.58
N GLY A 308 -7.71 -1.27 30.02
CA GLY A 308 -7.94 0.17 30.07
C GLY A 308 -6.89 0.88 30.93
N TYR A 309 -6.99 2.21 30.99
CA TYR A 309 -6.28 3.04 31.96
C TYR A 309 -7.08 3.09 33.27
#